data_AF-A0A1N7R2Z7-F1
#
_entry.id   AF-A0A1N7R2Z7-F1
#
_cell.length_a   1.000
_cell.length_b   1.000
_cell.length_c   1.000
_cell.angle_alpha   90.00
_cell.angle_beta   90.00
_cell.angle_gamma   90.00
#
_symmetry.space_group_name_H-M   'P 1'
#
loop_
_entity.id
_entity.type
_entity.pdbx_description
1 polymer ?
#
loop_
_entity_poly.entity_id
_entity_poly.type
_entity_poly.pdbx_seq_one_letter_code
_entity_poly.pdbx_strand_id
1 'polypeptide(L)'
;MANDDSPKAELASLRAEVDEIDQQIMLLLGVRFRCTDMIGELKTNHGMDLVDPKREAQQIERIRRLAVEAGVPPDLGEAILREVIDTVIDHHTRLRERPYS
;
A
#
# COMPACT_ATOMS: atom_id res chain seq x y z
N MET A 1 -35.08 -27.67 -2.06
CA MET A 1 -33.81 -26.91 -1.96
C MET A 1 -34.20 -25.45 -1.95
N ALA A 2 -34.32 -24.89 -0.75
CA ALA A 2 -34.78 -23.51 -0.59
C ALA A 2 -33.66 -22.58 -1.02
N ASN A 3 -33.98 -21.69 -1.95
CA ASN A 3 -33.10 -20.65 -2.44
C ASN A 3 -32.74 -19.74 -1.25
N ASP A 4 -31.50 -19.81 -0.78
CA ASP A 4 -30.98 -18.98 0.32
C ASP A 4 -30.59 -17.57 -0.19
N ASP A 5 -31.40 -17.04 -1.13
CA ASP A 5 -31.31 -15.66 -1.65
C ASP A 5 -31.97 -14.70 -0.65
N SER A 6 -31.56 -14.79 0.62
CA SER A 6 -31.90 -13.74 1.57
C SER A 6 -30.88 -12.61 1.43
N PRO A 7 -31.28 -11.33 1.50
CA PRO A 7 -30.35 -10.20 1.53
C PRO A 7 -29.25 -10.33 2.59
N LYS A 8 -29.46 -11.16 3.63
CA LYS A 8 -28.45 -11.47 4.65
C LYS A 8 -27.34 -12.40 4.14
N ALA A 9 -27.69 -13.39 3.33
CA ALA A 9 -26.72 -14.33 2.75
C ALA A 9 -25.85 -13.62 1.70
N GLU A 10 -26.47 -12.80 0.84
CA GLU A 10 -25.74 -11.97 -0.14
C GLU A 10 -24.80 -10.98 0.56
N LEU A 11 -25.27 -10.28 1.60
CA LEU A 11 -24.43 -9.40 2.41
C LEU A 11 -23.25 -10.14 3.06
N ALA A 12 -23.46 -11.35 3.54
CA ALA A 12 -22.39 -12.17 4.13
C ALA A 12 -21.34 -12.55 3.07
N SER A 13 -21.78 -12.92 1.86
CA SER A 13 -20.87 -13.24 0.73
C SER A 13 -20.02 -12.03 0.34
N LEU A 14 -20.64 -10.86 0.16
CA LEU A 14 -19.94 -9.63 -0.21
C LEU A 14 -18.92 -9.21 0.85
N ARG A 15 -19.22 -9.41 2.14
CA ARG A 15 -18.26 -9.13 3.23
C ARG A 15 -17.06 -10.08 3.19
N ALA A 16 -17.29 -11.37 2.91
CA ALA A 16 -16.20 -12.31 2.77
C ALA A 16 -15.28 -11.95 1.59
N GLU A 17 -15.83 -11.43 0.49
CA GLU A 17 -15.03 -10.90 -0.62
C GLU A 17 -14.20 -9.67 -0.21
N VAL A 18 -14.76 -8.76 0.58
CA VAL A 18 -14.02 -7.61 1.13
C VAL A 18 -12.87 -8.07 2.03
N ASP A 19 -13.14 -9.01 2.94
CA ASP A 19 -12.12 -9.53 3.87
C ASP A 19 -10.93 -10.17 3.10
N GLU A 20 -11.22 -10.88 2.01
CA GLU A 20 -10.20 -11.47 1.13
C GLU A 20 -9.39 -10.40 0.39
N ILE A 21 -10.04 -9.34 -0.10
CA ILE A 21 -9.35 -8.20 -0.73
C ILE A 21 -8.43 -7.52 0.28
N ASP A 22 -8.90 -7.29 1.51
CA ASP A 22 -8.12 -6.67 2.57
C ASP A 22 -6.86 -7.49 2.91
N GLN A 23 -6.98 -8.81 2.93
CA GLN A 23 -5.83 -9.70 3.10
C GLN A 23 -4.80 -9.52 1.98
N GLN A 24 -5.25 -9.44 0.73
CA GLN A 24 -4.36 -9.26 -0.42
C GLN A 24 -3.68 -7.87 -0.40
N ILE A 25 -4.38 -6.82 0.02
CA ILE A 25 -3.82 -5.49 0.21
C ILE A 25 -2.68 -5.54 1.24
N MET A 26 -2.91 -6.16 2.40
CA MET A 26 -1.88 -6.28 3.44
C MET A 26 -0.66 -7.09 2.97
N LEU A 27 -0.89 -8.17 2.22
CA LEU A 27 0.21 -8.98 1.65
C LEU A 27 1.08 -8.15 0.69
N LEU A 28 0.45 -7.41 -0.23
CA LEU A 28 1.15 -6.59 -1.22
C LEU A 28 1.87 -5.40 -0.57
N LEU A 29 1.26 -4.77 0.44
CA LEU A 29 1.94 -3.75 1.24
C LEU A 29 3.17 -4.34 1.91
N GLY A 30 3.08 -5.50 2.55
CA GLY A 30 4.23 -6.17 3.17
C GLY A 30 5.38 -6.43 2.18
N VAL A 31 5.07 -6.84 0.94
CA VAL A 31 6.08 -6.95 -0.13
C VAL A 31 6.69 -5.60 -0.45
N ARG A 32 5.86 -4.55 -0.62
CA ARG A 32 6.31 -3.19 -0.92
C ARG A 32 7.25 -2.63 0.15
N PHE A 33 6.92 -2.83 1.43
CA PHE A 33 7.76 -2.41 2.56
C PHE A 33 9.15 -3.05 2.49
N ARG A 34 9.24 -4.37 2.28
CA ARG A 34 10.54 -5.04 2.12
C ARG A 34 11.35 -4.49 0.95
N CYS A 35 10.71 -4.18 -0.18
CA CYS A 35 11.39 -3.57 -1.32
C CYS A 35 11.92 -2.17 -0.97
N THR A 36 11.13 -1.34 -0.29
CA THR A 36 11.58 -0.01 0.12
C THR A 36 12.65 -0.06 1.22
N ASP A 37 12.68 -1.10 2.03
CA ASP A 37 13.75 -1.32 3.00
C ASP A 37 15.08 -1.60 2.32
N MET A 38 15.07 -2.52 1.35
CA MET A 38 16.26 -2.81 0.53
C MET A 38 16.76 -1.58 -0.24
N ILE A 39 15.85 -0.74 -0.73
CA ILE A 39 16.21 0.54 -1.37
C ILE A 39 16.85 1.50 -0.34
N GLY A 40 16.30 1.58 0.88
CA GLY A 40 16.86 2.39 1.97
C GLY A 40 18.27 1.94 2.37
N GLU A 41 18.46 0.62 2.54
CA GLU A 41 19.78 0.01 2.81
C GLU A 41 20.77 0.33 1.67
N LEU A 42 20.36 0.15 0.41
CA LEU A 42 21.18 0.46 -0.76
C LEU A 42 21.62 1.93 -0.77
N LYS A 43 20.67 2.85 -0.60
CA LYS A 43 20.95 4.30 -0.58
C LYS A 43 21.91 4.66 0.55
N THR A 44 21.66 4.14 1.75
CA THR A 44 22.52 4.37 2.93
C THR A 44 23.95 3.88 2.69
N ASN A 45 24.09 2.64 2.19
CA ASN A 45 25.41 2.03 1.92
C ASN A 45 26.23 2.79 0.86
N HIS A 46 25.58 3.59 0.01
CA HIS A 46 26.22 4.36 -1.05
C HIS A 46 26.18 5.87 -0.82
N GLY A 47 25.77 6.33 0.38
CA GLY A 47 25.70 7.76 0.71
C GLY A 47 24.72 8.56 -0.15
N MET A 48 23.66 7.92 -0.66
CA MET A 48 22.62 8.55 -1.47
C MET A 48 21.52 9.16 -0.60
N ASP A 49 20.89 10.23 -1.09
CA ASP A 49 19.76 10.86 -0.40
C ASP A 49 18.56 9.90 -0.29
N LEU A 50 18.04 9.77 0.94
CA LEU A 50 16.85 8.96 1.22
C LEU A 50 15.60 9.52 0.53
N VAL A 51 15.51 10.85 0.45
CA VAL A 51 14.41 11.57 -0.19
C VAL A 51 14.77 11.95 -1.63
N ASP A 52 13.85 11.67 -2.57
CA ASP A 52 13.96 12.08 -3.96
C ASP A 52 12.62 12.70 -4.41
N PRO A 53 12.50 14.05 -4.39
CA PRO A 53 11.24 14.73 -4.73
C PRO A 53 10.76 14.46 -6.15
N LYS A 54 11.70 14.25 -7.10
CA LYS A 54 11.36 13.93 -8.49
C LYS A 54 10.74 12.53 -8.57
N ARG A 55 11.28 11.58 -7.81
CA ARG A 55 10.72 10.24 -7.72
C ARG A 55 9.34 10.25 -7.06
N GLU A 56 9.14 11.02 -6.00
CA GLU A 56 7.84 11.15 -5.33
C GLU A 56 6.77 11.68 -6.29
N ALA A 57 7.04 12.78 -7.01
CA ALA A 57 6.13 13.35 -7.99
C ALA A 57 5.71 12.34 -9.08
N GLN A 58 6.66 11.53 -9.56
CA GLN A 58 6.37 10.46 -10.53
C GLN A 58 5.48 9.35 -9.96
N GLN A 59 5.66 9.00 -8.68
CA GLN A 59 4.84 7.99 -8.02
C GLN A 59 3.42 8.49 -7.81
N ILE A 60 3.24 9.74 -7.40
CA ILE A 60 1.93 10.39 -7.25
C ILE A 60 1.20 10.40 -8.59
N GLU A 61 1.84 10.89 -9.65
CA GLU A 61 1.23 10.94 -10.97
C GLU A 61 0.86 9.54 -11.49
N ARG A 62 1.72 8.54 -11.25
CA ARG A 62 1.41 7.14 -11.59
C ARG A 62 0.24 6.58 -10.78
N ILE A 63 0.19 6.79 -9.46
CA ILE A 63 -0.86 6.20 -8.62
C ILE A 63 -2.22 6.82 -8.94
N ARG A 64 -2.26 8.12 -9.23
CA ARG A 64 -3.49 8.80 -9.64
C ARG A 64 -4.06 8.19 -10.92
N ARG A 65 -3.22 7.89 -11.93
CA ARG A 65 -3.65 7.19 -13.15
C ARG A 65 -4.16 5.78 -12.86
N LEU A 66 -3.42 4.99 -12.08
CA LEU A 66 -3.84 3.64 -11.70
C LEU A 66 -5.17 3.63 -10.92
N ALA A 67 -5.39 4.64 -10.07
CA ALA A 67 -6.64 4.80 -9.35
C ALA A 67 -7.81 5.03 -10.31
N VAL A 68 -7.66 5.92 -11.31
CA VAL A 68 -8.69 6.11 -12.35
C VAL A 68 -8.98 4.80 -13.09
N GLU A 69 -7.95 4.08 -13.52
CA GLU A 69 -8.09 2.80 -14.23
C GLU A 69 -8.82 1.74 -13.39
N ALA A 70 -8.62 1.74 -12.07
CA ALA A 70 -9.24 0.83 -11.13
C ALA A 70 -10.62 1.29 -10.62
N GLY A 71 -11.12 2.46 -11.03
CA GLY A 71 -12.38 3.02 -10.51
C GLY A 71 -12.28 3.56 -9.08
N VAL A 72 -11.07 3.83 -8.59
CA VAL A 72 -10.79 4.40 -7.28
C VAL A 72 -10.63 5.92 -7.39
N PRO A 73 -11.16 6.73 -6.46
CA PRO A 73 -10.91 8.17 -6.46
C PRO A 73 -9.41 8.48 -6.46
N PRO A 74 -8.89 9.31 -7.40
CA PRO A 74 -7.46 9.56 -7.51
C PRO A 74 -6.83 10.12 -6.24
N ASP A 75 -7.58 10.95 -5.51
CA ASP A 75 -7.14 11.56 -4.26
C ASP A 75 -7.00 10.52 -3.14
N LEU A 76 -7.83 9.47 -3.15
CA LEU A 76 -7.66 8.33 -2.23
C LEU A 76 -6.39 7.54 -2.54
N GLY A 77 -6.13 7.27 -3.82
CA GLY A 77 -4.90 6.59 -4.24
C GLY A 77 -3.64 7.37 -3.87
N GLU A 78 -3.67 8.69 -4.02
CA GLU A 78 -2.59 9.57 -3.58
C GLU A 78 -2.42 9.56 -2.05
N ALA A 79 -3.51 9.69 -1.29
CA ALA A 79 -3.46 9.66 0.17
C ALA A 79 -2.84 8.36 0.70
N ILE A 80 -3.28 7.21 0.17
CA ILE A 80 -2.69 5.90 0.52
C ILE A 80 -1.20 5.87 0.20
N LEU A 81 -0.79 6.34 -0.98
CA LEU A 81 0.63 6.35 -1.36
C LEU A 81 1.46 7.21 -0.40
N ARG A 82 0.96 8.39 -0.02
CA ARG A 82 1.65 9.31 0.89
C ARG A 82 1.83 8.69 2.26
N GLU A 83 0.77 8.14 2.85
CA GLU A 83 0.85 7.47 4.16
C GLU A 83 1.87 6.33 4.16
N VAL A 84 1.94 5.53 3.09
CA VAL A 84 2.93 4.47 2.99
C VAL A 84 4.35 5.03 2.84
N ILE A 85 4.56 6.11 2.07
CA ILE A 85 5.88 6.76 1.93
C ILE A 85 6.34 7.33 3.27
N ASP A 86 5.47 8.06 3.96
CA ASP A 86 5.78 8.71 5.24
C ASP A 86 6.13 7.65 6.29
N THR A 87 5.34 6.56 6.36
CA THR A 87 5.63 5.43 7.26
C THR A 87 7.00 4.81 6.97
N VAL A 88 7.38 4.66 5.70
CA VAL A 88 8.68 4.10 5.31
C VAL A 88 9.83 5.04 5.69
N ILE A 89 9.67 6.36 5.47
CA ILE A 89 10.68 7.35 5.84
C ILE A 89 10.86 7.39 7.37
N ASP A 90 9.76 7.36 8.12
CA ASP A 90 9.77 7.27 9.57
C ASP A 90 10.45 5.98 10.05
N HIS A 91 10.22 4.86 9.38
CA HIS A 91 10.88 3.60 9.70
C HIS A 91 12.40 3.69 9.51
N HIS A 92 12.84 4.25 8.36
CA HIS A 92 14.26 4.43 8.04
C HIS A 92 14.98 5.43 8.94
N THR A 93 14.29 6.49 9.37
CA THR A 93 14.88 7.49 10.26
C THR A 93 14.98 7.01 11.71
N ARG A 94 14.06 6.13 12.14
CA ARG A 94 14.03 5.63 13.52
C ARG A 94 14.99 4.48 13.81
N LEU A 95 15.48 3.74 12.79
CA LEU A 95 16.48 2.65 12.87
C LEU A 95 16.67 2.04 14.27
N ARG A 96 15.59 1.45 14.80
CA ARG A 96 15.60 0.56 15.95
C ARG A 96 14.49 -0.46 15.72
N GLU A 97 14.91 -1.64 15.27
CA GLU A 97 14.13 -2.87 15.05
C GLU A 97 13.25 -2.89 13.78
N ARG A 98 13.39 -3.97 12.99
CA ARG A 98 12.42 -4.35 11.96
C ARG A 98 11.10 -4.67 12.66
N PRO A 99 10.02 -3.89 12.51
CA PRO A 99 8.76 -4.13 13.22
C PRO A 99 8.01 -5.36 12.69
N TYR A 100 8.48 -5.94 11.58
CA TYR A 100 7.75 -6.92 10.79
C TYR A 100 8.51 -8.24 10.62
N SER A 101 9.47 -8.53 11.52
CA SER A 101 10.10 -9.86 11.62
C SER A 101 9.30 -10.77 12.55
#